data_AF-A0A2E1K107-F1
#
_entry.id   AF-A0A2E1K107-F1
#
_cell.length_a   1.000
_cell.length_b   1.000
_cell.length_c   1.000
_cell.angle_alpha   90.00
_cell.angle_beta   90.00
_cell.angle_gamma   90.00
#
_symmetry.space_group_name_H-M   'P 1'
#
loop_
_entity.id
_entity.type
_entity.pdbx_description
1 polymer ?
#
loop_
_entity_poly.entity_id
_entity_poly.type
_entity_poly.pdbx_seq_one_letter_code
_entity_poly.pdbx_strand_id
1 'polypeptide(L)'
;IAFFMIISLQALVSRAFANWAAPCYIAAIIWLSHTLCAHGRKHLLIISIVVNLLTMVVVYHYEALYKQVGIPISKRTDLMRATRGWPELGRFVTNIMELNDEAILLVDERKVLVELIYYAGPKARDGQIFNGNRVMKNHFHLTQDLDQLTGRSFIWVTRANNIAPYQDYFHSIDKLLCYEPSPHDRFCAYKFEYFTGYYYNERQPLYCNTTSRCCYYFDGKGPLSKCFMDNMCKNRGWD
;
A
#
# COMPACT_ATOMS: atom_id res chain seq x y z
N ILE A 1 -25.05 27.21 1.88
CA ILE A 1 -24.05 28.00 1.13
C ILE A 1 -22.78 28.22 1.95
N ALA A 2 -22.84 28.81 3.16
CA ALA A 2 -21.67 29.01 4.02
C ALA A 2 -20.89 27.71 4.34
N PHE A 3 -21.59 26.63 4.66
CA PHE A 3 -20.99 25.31 4.93
C PHE A 3 -20.13 24.77 3.77
N PHE A 4 -20.67 24.77 2.55
CA PHE A 4 -19.94 24.31 1.36
C PHE A 4 -18.74 25.20 1.02
N MET A 5 -18.84 26.52 1.29
CA MET A 5 -17.69 27.43 1.14
C MET A 5 -16.57 27.09 2.11
N ILE A 6 -16.88 26.85 3.38
CA ILE A 6 -15.88 26.51 4.41
C ILE A 6 -15.17 25.20 4.05
N ILE A 7 -15.92 24.16 3.67
CA ILE A 7 -15.33 22.87 3.27
C ILE A 7 -14.48 23.01 2.01
N SER A 8 -14.94 23.78 1.02
CA SER A 8 -14.18 24.01 -0.22
C SER A 8 -12.88 24.78 0.05
N LEU A 9 -12.94 25.80 0.91
CA LEU A 9 -11.76 26.56 1.32
C LEU A 9 -10.78 25.66 2.09
N GLN A 10 -11.27 24.85 3.02
CA GLN A 10 -10.45 23.89 3.75
C GLN A 10 -9.77 22.89 2.79
N ALA A 11 -10.51 22.36 1.81
CA ALA A 11 -9.97 21.44 0.81
C ALA A 11 -8.86 22.08 -0.05
N LEU A 12 -9.00 23.36 -0.41
CA LEU A 12 -7.99 24.12 -1.16
C LEU A 12 -6.72 24.38 -0.33
N VAL A 13 -6.88 24.77 0.94
CA VAL A 13 -5.75 25.21 1.78
C VAL A 13 -4.97 24.05 2.38
N SER A 14 -5.65 23.00 2.85
CA SER A 14 -5.02 22.01 3.74
C SER A 14 -4.35 20.83 3.01
N ARG A 15 -4.48 20.72 1.68
CA ARG A 15 -4.25 19.45 0.96
C ARG A 15 -4.91 18.26 1.68
N ALA A 16 -5.98 18.50 2.45
CA ALA A 16 -6.63 17.44 3.19
C ALA A 16 -7.21 16.44 2.21
N PHE A 17 -7.01 15.17 2.53
CA PHE A 17 -7.62 14.09 1.77
C PHE A 17 -9.15 14.25 1.83
N ALA A 18 -9.84 14.00 0.71
CA ALA A 18 -11.29 14.18 0.61
C ALA A 18 -12.10 13.42 1.68
N ASN A 19 -11.51 12.37 2.26
CA ASN A 19 -12.08 11.64 3.39
C ASN A 19 -12.28 12.49 4.66
N TRP A 20 -11.58 13.62 4.82
CA TRP A 20 -11.78 14.54 5.94
C TRP A 20 -13.12 15.28 5.88
N ALA A 21 -13.68 15.48 4.68
CA ALA A 21 -14.99 16.11 4.50
C ALA A 21 -16.15 15.11 4.58
N ALA A 22 -15.88 13.79 4.55
CA ALA A 22 -16.92 12.77 4.55
C ALA A 22 -17.82 12.79 5.80
N PRO A 23 -17.32 13.00 7.04
CA PRO A 23 -18.19 13.08 8.22
C PRO A 23 -19.19 14.24 8.16
N CYS A 24 -18.78 15.36 7.55
CA CYS A 24 -19.63 16.54 7.37
C CYS A 24 -20.87 16.24 6.51
N TYR A 25 -20.78 15.28 5.58
CA TYR A 25 -21.94 14.89 4.77
C TYR A 25 -23.06 14.27 5.61
N ILE A 26 -22.74 13.51 6.66
CA ILE A 26 -23.75 12.89 7.53
C ILE A 26 -24.60 13.97 8.20
N ALA A 27 -23.94 14.96 8.81
CA ALA A 27 -24.62 16.10 9.44
C ALA A 27 -25.44 16.90 8.42
N ALA A 28 -24.91 17.12 7.21
CA ALA A 28 -25.61 17.82 6.15
C ALA A 28 -26.89 17.08 5.70
N ILE A 29 -26.84 15.74 5.57
CA ILE A 29 -28.00 14.91 5.20
C ILE A 29 -29.09 15.00 6.27
N ILE A 30 -28.72 14.89 7.55
CA ILE A 30 -29.68 14.99 8.68
C ILE A 30 -30.35 16.36 8.67
N TRP A 31 -29.56 17.42 8.60
CA TRP A 31 -30.05 18.79 8.61
C TRP A 31 -30.96 19.08 7.41
N LEU A 32 -30.56 18.68 6.20
CA LEU A 32 -31.34 18.88 4.99
C LEU A 32 -32.65 18.10 5.01
N SER A 33 -32.62 16.84 5.46
CA SER A 33 -33.81 16.00 5.59
C SER A 33 -34.81 16.59 6.58
N HIS A 34 -34.35 17.02 7.76
CA HIS A 34 -35.18 17.70 8.75
C HIS A 34 -35.79 18.98 8.16
N THR A 35 -34.98 19.81 7.52
CA THR A 35 -35.40 21.10 6.96
C THR A 35 -36.46 20.92 5.87
N LEU A 36 -36.26 19.95 4.96
CA LEU A 36 -37.22 19.65 3.89
C LEU A 36 -38.56 19.15 4.44
N CYS A 37 -38.53 18.26 5.45
CA CYS A 37 -39.74 17.77 6.10
C CYS A 37 -40.47 18.88 6.87
N ALA A 38 -39.76 19.70 7.63
CA ALA A 38 -40.33 20.81 8.39
C ALA A 38 -41.04 21.85 7.50
N HIS A 39 -40.56 22.05 6.26
CA HIS A 39 -41.16 22.96 5.28
C HIS A 39 -42.17 22.28 4.34
N GLY A 40 -42.62 21.05 4.64
CA GLY A 40 -43.60 20.31 3.84
C GLY A 40 -43.08 19.82 2.47
N ARG A 41 -41.77 19.93 2.20
CA ARG A 41 -41.13 19.57 0.93
C ARG A 41 -40.62 18.13 0.90
N LYS A 42 -41.37 17.19 1.51
CA LYS A 42 -41.02 15.76 1.58
C LYS A 42 -40.80 15.12 0.20
N HIS A 43 -41.47 15.63 -0.84
CA HIS A 43 -41.30 15.13 -2.21
C HIS A 43 -39.86 15.34 -2.72
N LEU A 44 -39.17 16.44 -2.35
CA LEU A 44 -37.78 16.67 -2.74
C LEU A 44 -36.83 15.66 -2.09
N LEU A 45 -37.13 15.24 -0.85
CA LEU A 45 -36.37 14.19 -0.18
C LEU A 45 -36.53 12.85 -0.91
N ILE A 46 -37.76 12.50 -1.28
CA ILE A 46 -38.05 11.28 -2.06
C ILE A 46 -37.34 11.33 -3.42
N ILE A 47 -37.43 12.45 -4.14
CA ILE A 47 -36.73 12.63 -5.42
C ILE A 47 -35.22 12.44 -5.24
N SER A 48 -34.62 13.03 -4.20
CA SER A 48 -33.19 12.85 -3.90
C SER A 48 -32.83 11.38 -3.69
N ILE A 49 -33.61 10.64 -2.90
CA ILE A 49 -33.39 9.20 -2.67
C ILE A 49 -33.48 8.43 -3.97
N VAL A 50 -34.52 8.66 -4.78
CA VAL A 50 -34.72 8.00 -6.07
C VAL A 50 -33.54 8.29 -7.01
N VAL A 51 -33.10 9.54 -7.12
CA VAL A 51 -31.95 9.92 -7.95
C VAL A 51 -30.67 9.23 -7.48
N ASN A 52 -30.42 9.14 -6.17
CA ASN A 52 -29.26 8.44 -5.63
C ASN A 52 -29.30 6.94 -5.91
N LEU A 53 -30.46 6.29 -5.76
CA LEU A 53 -30.65 4.88 -6.09
C LEU A 53 -30.45 4.61 -7.58
N LEU A 54 -31.03 5.44 -8.45
CA LEU A 54 -30.81 5.33 -9.89
C LEU A 54 -29.34 5.51 -10.25
N THR A 55 -28.68 6.49 -9.63
CA THR A 55 -27.24 6.72 -9.82
C THR A 55 -26.43 5.50 -9.39
N MET A 56 -26.75 4.90 -8.24
CA MET A 56 -26.10 3.67 -7.76
C MET A 56 -26.26 2.53 -8.77
N VAL A 57 -27.47 2.29 -9.28
CA VAL A 57 -27.75 1.24 -10.27
C VAL A 57 -26.94 1.50 -11.56
N VAL A 58 -26.94 2.73 -12.07
CA VAL A 58 -26.18 3.10 -13.28
C VAL A 58 -24.69 2.89 -13.10
N VAL A 59 -24.13 3.35 -11.97
CA VAL A 59 -22.68 3.21 -11.69
C VAL A 59 -22.31 1.74 -11.50
N TYR A 60 -23.14 0.94 -10.82
CA TYR A 60 -22.85 -0.47 -10.56
C TYR A 60 -22.94 -1.32 -11.84
N HIS A 61 -23.87 -0.99 -12.73
CA HIS A 61 -24.08 -1.70 -14.00
C HIS A 61 -23.45 -1.00 -15.21
N TYR A 62 -22.50 -0.07 -15.00
CA TYR A 62 -21.94 0.73 -16.09
C TYR A 62 -21.34 -0.13 -17.23
N GLU A 63 -20.71 -1.26 -16.92
CA GLU A 63 -20.12 -2.15 -17.94
C GLU A 63 -21.18 -2.74 -18.87
N ALA A 64 -22.33 -3.14 -18.31
CA ALA A 64 -23.44 -3.66 -19.08
C ALA A 64 -24.03 -2.56 -19.99
N LEU A 65 -24.16 -1.34 -19.47
CA LEU A 65 -24.63 -0.18 -20.24
C LEU A 65 -23.67 0.17 -21.38
N TYR A 66 -22.36 0.22 -21.12
CA TYR A 66 -21.34 0.47 -22.15
C TYR A 66 -21.36 -0.61 -23.24
N LYS A 67 -21.50 -1.88 -22.85
CA LYS A 67 -21.61 -3.00 -23.78
C LYS A 67 -22.86 -2.91 -24.67
N GLN A 68 -24.00 -2.51 -24.10
CA GLN A 68 -25.26 -2.34 -24.84
C GLN A 68 -25.18 -1.20 -25.87
N VAL A 69 -24.46 -0.12 -25.57
CA VAL A 69 -24.31 1.04 -26.46
C VAL A 69 -23.10 0.87 -27.41
N GLY A 70 -22.33 -0.21 -27.29
CA GLY A 70 -21.17 -0.49 -28.13
C GLY A 70 -19.97 0.42 -27.86
N ILE A 71 -19.91 1.07 -26.70
CA ILE A 71 -18.81 1.96 -26.32
C ILE A 71 -17.73 1.12 -25.64
N PRO A 72 -16.49 1.05 -26.18
CA PRO A 72 -15.42 0.33 -25.52
C PRO A 72 -15.03 1.04 -24.22
N ILE A 73 -14.79 0.25 -23.16
CA ILE A 73 -14.29 0.77 -21.90
C ILE A 73 -12.81 1.12 -22.08
N SER A 74 -12.51 2.41 -22.09
CA SER A 74 -11.15 2.94 -22.14
C SER A 74 -10.63 3.28 -20.73
N LYS A 75 -9.33 3.53 -20.63
CA LYS A 75 -8.67 4.02 -19.39
C LYS A 75 -9.34 5.26 -18.78
N ARG A 76 -9.99 6.10 -19.59
CA ARG A 76 -10.65 7.34 -19.15
C ARG A 76 -12.12 7.15 -18.76
N THR A 77 -12.76 6.10 -19.27
CA THR A 77 -14.20 5.84 -19.08
C THR A 77 -14.48 4.71 -18.09
N ASP A 78 -13.44 3.98 -17.67
CA ASP A 78 -13.53 2.96 -16.62
C ASP A 78 -13.75 3.61 -15.23
N LEU A 79 -15.01 3.56 -14.76
CA LEU A 79 -15.42 4.06 -13.46
C LEU A 79 -14.81 3.27 -12.30
N MET A 80 -14.47 2.00 -12.52
CA MET A 80 -13.94 1.08 -11.50
C MET A 80 -12.44 0.85 -11.63
N ARG A 81 -11.74 1.65 -12.44
CA ARG A 81 -10.30 1.50 -12.69
C ARG A 81 -9.46 1.43 -11.41
N ALA A 82 -9.85 2.17 -10.38
CA ALA A 82 -9.10 2.24 -9.12
C ALA A 82 -9.15 0.95 -8.30
N THR A 83 -10.17 0.10 -8.52
CA THR A 83 -10.46 -1.14 -7.79
C THR A 83 -10.33 -2.40 -8.67
N ARG A 84 -10.27 -2.23 -9.98
CA ARG A 84 -10.12 -3.33 -10.95
C ARG A 84 -8.74 -3.98 -10.86
N GLY A 85 -8.69 -5.31 -10.95
CA GLY A 85 -7.44 -6.08 -11.05
C GLY A 85 -6.81 -6.50 -9.72
N TRP A 86 -7.28 -5.96 -8.59
CA TRP A 86 -6.77 -6.36 -7.28
C TRP A 86 -7.08 -7.82 -6.89
N PRO A 87 -8.27 -8.41 -7.19
CA PRO A 87 -8.51 -9.84 -6.94
C PRO A 87 -7.55 -10.74 -7.73
N GLU A 88 -7.24 -10.37 -8.96
CA GLU A 88 -6.30 -11.08 -9.82
C GLU A 88 -4.87 -10.97 -9.28
N LEU A 89 -4.45 -9.75 -8.91
CA LEU A 89 -3.14 -9.52 -8.30
C LEU A 89 -3.00 -10.25 -6.96
N GLY A 90 -4.06 -10.28 -6.15
CA GLY A 90 -4.09 -11.01 -4.88
C GLY A 90 -3.81 -12.50 -5.09
N ARG A 91 -4.55 -13.15 -6.00
CA ARG A 91 -4.32 -14.56 -6.37
C ARG A 91 -2.89 -14.80 -6.87
N PHE A 92 -2.39 -13.90 -7.71
CA PHE A 92 -1.01 -13.95 -8.20
C PHE A 92 0.01 -13.93 -7.05
N VAL A 93 -0.16 -13.01 -6.09
CA VAL A 93 0.72 -12.90 -4.92
C VAL A 93 0.59 -14.11 -4.01
N THR A 94 -0.63 -14.60 -3.74
CA THR A 94 -0.86 -15.82 -2.96
C THR A 94 -0.06 -17.00 -3.52
N ASN A 95 -0.15 -17.24 -4.83
CA ASN A 95 0.55 -18.36 -5.47
C ASN A 95 2.09 -18.24 -5.34
N ILE A 96 2.64 -17.03 -5.48
CA ILE A 96 4.10 -16.84 -5.31
C ILE A 96 4.52 -17.07 -3.85
N MET A 97 3.72 -16.55 -2.92
CA MET A 97 4.03 -16.69 -1.49
C MET A 97 3.94 -18.14 -1.03
N GLU A 98 3.00 -18.94 -1.56
CA GLU A 98 2.93 -20.38 -1.30
C GLU A 98 4.17 -21.14 -1.76
N LEU A 99 4.81 -20.70 -2.84
CA LEU A 99 6.08 -21.27 -3.31
C LEU A 99 7.29 -20.79 -2.49
N ASN A 100 7.10 -19.80 -1.60
CA ASN A 100 8.15 -19.14 -0.82
C ASN A 100 7.68 -18.91 0.63
N ASP A 101 7.21 -19.97 1.30
CA ASP A 101 6.48 -19.88 2.57
C ASP A 101 7.23 -19.20 3.73
N GLU A 102 8.56 -19.12 3.68
CA GLU A 102 9.37 -18.44 4.71
C GLU A 102 9.52 -16.92 4.47
N ALA A 103 9.19 -16.46 3.27
CA ALA A 103 9.39 -15.09 2.83
C ALA A 103 8.21 -14.19 3.20
N ILE A 104 8.53 -12.94 3.55
CA ILE A 104 7.55 -11.93 3.95
C ILE A 104 7.19 -11.08 2.72
N LEU A 105 5.91 -10.76 2.54
CA LEU A 105 5.51 -9.81 1.48
C LEU A 105 6.16 -8.44 1.75
N LEU A 106 6.79 -7.87 0.73
CA LEU A 106 7.29 -6.50 0.74
C LEU A 106 6.62 -5.72 -0.40
N VAL A 107 6.32 -4.45 -0.19
CA VAL A 107 5.80 -3.54 -1.22
C VAL A 107 6.33 -2.11 -1.03
N ASP A 108 6.15 -1.25 -2.03
CA ASP A 108 6.60 0.15 -1.96
C ASP A 108 5.61 1.11 -1.30
N GLU A 109 4.32 0.81 -1.42
CA GLU A 109 3.27 1.78 -1.13
C GLU A 109 2.16 1.18 -0.28
N ARG A 110 1.65 2.01 0.63
CA ARG A 110 0.55 1.64 1.53
C ARG A 110 -0.67 1.10 0.78
N LYS A 111 -1.03 1.72 -0.35
CA LYS A 111 -2.20 1.28 -1.11
C LYS A 111 -2.02 -0.17 -1.56
N VAL A 112 -0.84 -0.52 -2.09
CA VAL A 112 -0.55 -1.88 -2.54
C VAL A 112 -0.58 -2.86 -1.36
N LEU A 113 0.02 -2.50 -0.23
CA LEU A 113 0.03 -3.37 0.96
C LEU A 113 -1.38 -3.70 1.42
N VAL A 114 -2.21 -2.67 1.61
CA VAL A 114 -3.57 -2.84 2.15
C VAL A 114 -4.45 -3.65 1.20
N GLU A 115 -4.37 -3.39 -0.11
CA GLU A 115 -5.12 -4.15 -1.10
C GLU A 115 -4.66 -5.62 -1.13
N LEU A 116 -3.36 -5.89 -1.02
CA LEU A 116 -2.85 -7.26 -0.97
C LEU A 116 -3.20 -7.97 0.35
N ILE A 117 -3.17 -7.30 1.50
CA ILE A 117 -3.68 -7.87 2.76
C ILE A 117 -5.14 -8.31 2.59
N TYR A 118 -5.95 -7.51 1.89
CA TYR A 118 -7.35 -7.82 1.63
C TYR A 118 -7.53 -8.99 0.65
N TYR A 119 -6.88 -8.95 -0.52
CA TYR A 119 -7.11 -9.91 -1.60
C TYR A 119 -6.23 -11.17 -1.56
N ALA A 120 -5.02 -11.11 -1.03
CA ALA A 120 -4.14 -12.27 -0.83
C ALA A 120 -4.29 -12.89 0.57
N GLY A 121 -5.02 -12.23 1.46
CA GLY A 121 -5.47 -12.80 2.73
C GLY A 121 -4.34 -13.11 3.71
N PRO A 122 -4.38 -14.26 4.42
CA PRO A 122 -3.42 -14.58 5.48
C PRO A 122 -1.95 -14.52 5.06
N LYS A 123 -1.63 -14.89 3.81
CA LYS A 123 -0.26 -14.87 3.30
C LYS A 123 0.33 -13.45 3.27
N ALA A 124 -0.50 -12.44 2.96
CA ALA A 124 -0.06 -11.05 2.89
C ALA A 124 -0.20 -10.27 4.22
N ARG A 125 -0.81 -10.87 5.26
CA ARG A 125 -1.20 -10.20 6.50
C ARG A 125 -0.03 -9.50 7.21
N ASP A 126 1.12 -10.16 7.25
CA ASP A 126 2.33 -9.67 7.90
C ASP A 126 3.24 -8.89 6.93
N GLY A 127 2.69 -8.49 5.78
CA GLY A 127 3.42 -7.76 4.75
C GLY A 127 3.95 -6.41 5.23
N GLN A 128 5.09 -6.02 4.68
CA GLN A 128 5.84 -4.84 5.06
C GLN A 128 5.87 -3.82 3.92
N ILE A 129 5.99 -2.55 4.27
CA ILE A 129 6.36 -1.49 3.34
C ILE A 129 7.86 -1.27 3.43
N PHE A 130 8.53 -1.20 2.29
CA PHE A 130 9.93 -0.79 2.26
C PHE A 130 10.08 0.68 2.70
N ASN A 131 10.88 0.92 3.75
CA ASN A 131 11.06 2.24 4.35
C ASN A 131 12.54 2.68 4.48
N GLY A 132 13.40 2.27 3.55
CA GLY A 132 14.85 2.51 3.64
C GLY A 132 15.31 3.97 3.58
N ASN A 133 14.51 4.87 3.05
CA ASN A 133 14.79 6.32 3.10
C ASN A 133 14.42 6.97 4.45
N ARG A 134 13.81 6.21 5.38
CA ARG A 134 13.32 6.66 6.69
C ARG A 134 12.39 7.88 6.65
N VAL A 135 11.67 8.09 5.54
CA VAL A 135 10.71 9.18 5.40
C VAL A 135 9.32 8.73 5.89
N MET A 136 8.86 9.33 6.98
CA MET A 136 7.55 9.04 7.56
C MET A 136 6.42 9.68 6.75
N LYS A 137 5.73 8.88 5.91
CA LYS A 137 4.58 9.35 5.11
C LYS A 137 3.23 8.82 5.55
N ASN A 138 3.19 7.73 6.31
CA ASN A 138 1.96 7.05 6.70
C ASN A 138 2.19 6.18 7.94
N HIS A 139 1.11 5.60 8.48
CA HIS A 139 1.15 4.77 9.68
C HIS A 139 2.12 3.59 9.58
N PHE A 140 2.18 2.89 8.45
CA PHE A 140 3.07 1.74 8.27
C PHE A 140 4.55 2.16 8.32
N HIS A 141 4.92 3.31 7.75
CA HIS A 141 6.28 3.82 7.90
C HIS A 141 6.67 4.08 9.37
N LEU A 142 5.68 4.42 10.22
CA LEU A 142 5.90 4.70 11.65
C LEU A 142 5.94 3.43 12.50
N THR A 143 5.21 2.37 12.10
CA THR A 143 5.05 1.16 12.92
C THR A 143 5.84 -0.04 12.43
N GLN A 144 6.28 -0.04 11.18
CA GLN A 144 7.09 -1.09 10.59
C GLN A 144 8.55 -0.68 10.55
N ASP A 145 9.42 -1.60 10.93
CA ASP A 145 10.86 -1.43 10.87
C ASP A 145 11.51 -2.71 10.37
N LEU A 146 12.03 -2.66 9.14
CA LEU A 146 12.69 -3.82 8.52
C LEU A 146 13.98 -4.22 9.26
N ASP A 147 14.62 -3.33 10.03
CA ASP A 147 15.81 -3.70 10.81
C ASP A 147 15.49 -4.83 11.82
N GLN A 148 14.23 -4.93 12.28
CA GLN A 148 13.75 -6.02 13.13
C GLN A 148 13.61 -7.36 12.38
N LEU A 149 13.67 -7.33 11.05
CA LEU A 149 13.55 -8.48 10.15
C LEU A 149 14.87 -8.77 9.41
N THR A 150 16.00 -8.34 9.99
CA THR A 150 17.34 -8.66 9.48
C THR A 150 17.51 -10.17 9.30
N GLY A 151 18.08 -10.58 8.17
CA GLY A 151 18.28 -11.98 7.77
C GLY A 151 17.02 -12.67 7.22
N ARG A 152 15.87 -11.99 7.18
CA ARG A 152 14.66 -12.53 6.53
C ARG A 152 14.70 -12.32 5.02
N SER A 153 14.03 -13.22 4.31
CA SER A 153 13.78 -13.11 2.88
C SER A 153 12.39 -12.52 2.62
N PHE A 154 12.24 -11.87 1.47
CA PHE A 154 11.04 -11.15 1.10
C PHE A 154 10.60 -11.48 -0.33
N ILE A 155 9.29 -11.50 -0.54
CA ILE A 155 8.70 -11.42 -1.87
C ILE A 155 8.30 -9.97 -2.08
N TRP A 156 9.05 -9.27 -2.90
CA TRP A 156 8.78 -7.87 -3.19
C TRP A 156 7.91 -7.74 -4.44
N VAL A 157 6.74 -7.12 -4.27
CA VAL A 157 5.77 -6.88 -5.33
C VAL A 157 5.73 -5.39 -5.62
N THR A 158 6.24 -5.01 -6.79
CA THR A 158 6.49 -3.60 -7.13
C THR A 158 6.02 -3.25 -8.54
N ARG A 159 5.67 -1.97 -8.75
CA ARG A 159 5.52 -1.37 -10.08
C ARG A 159 6.84 -0.75 -10.59
N ALA A 160 7.87 -0.68 -9.75
CA ALA A 160 9.14 -0.09 -10.09
C ALA A 160 9.86 -0.94 -11.16
N ASN A 161 10.37 -0.24 -12.18
CA ASN A 161 11.19 -0.86 -13.21
C ASN A 161 12.68 -0.90 -12.84
N ASN A 162 13.09 -0.12 -11.84
CA ASN A 162 14.46 -0.04 -11.36
C ASN A 162 14.56 -0.57 -9.92
N ILE A 163 15.29 -1.67 -9.76
CA ILE A 163 15.55 -2.32 -8.47
C ILE A 163 16.93 -1.97 -7.89
N ALA A 164 17.75 -1.21 -8.63
CA ALA A 164 19.11 -0.85 -8.19
C ALA A 164 19.15 -0.17 -6.81
N PRO A 165 18.21 0.73 -6.43
CA PRO A 165 18.23 1.36 -5.11
C PRO A 165 18.08 0.40 -3.93
N TYR A 166 17.74 -0.86 -4.19
CA TYR A 166 17.45 -1.85 -3.17
C TYR A 166 18.56 -2.92 -3.05
N GLN A 167 19.46 -3.01 -4.04
CA GLN A 167 20.50 -4.03 -4.10
C GLN A 167 21.41 -4.02 -2.86
N ASP A 168 21.68 -2.84 -2.31
CA ASP A 168 22.60 -2.68 -1.17
C ASP A 168 22.03 -3.22 0.15
N TYR A 169 20.73 -3.48 0.22
CA TYR A 169 20.04 -3.92 1.44
C TYR A 169 19.77 -5.43 1.49
N PHE A 170 20.09 -6.18 0.44
CA PHE A 170 19.79 -7.61 0.34
C PHE A 170 20.97 -8.35 -0.24
N HIS A 171 21.15 -9.60 0.15
CA HIS A 171 22.27 -10.41 -0.33
C HIS A 171 22.12 -10.77 -1.82
N SER A 172 20.91 -11.17 -2.21
CA SER A 172 20.57 -11.48 -3.59
C SER A 172 19.17 -11.01 -3.93
N ILE A 173 18.98 -10.68 -5.21
CA ILE A 173 17.70 -10.27 -5.77
C ILE A 173 17.47 -11.04 -7.06
N ASP A 174 16.44 -11.87 -7.06
CA ASP A 174 16.03 -12.66 -8.21
C ASP A 174 14.67 -12.19 -8.71
N LYS A 175 14.59 -11.86 -9.99
CA LYS A 175 13.31 -11.57 -10.63
C LYS A 175 12.56 -12.88 -10.83
N LEU A 176 11.36 -12.97 -10.25
CA LEU A 176 10.50 -14.13 -10.43
C LEU A 176 9.70 -13.99 -11.72
N LEU A 177 8.67 -13.15 -11.69
CA LEU A 177 7.77 -12.97 -12.82
C LEU A 177 7.00 -11.66 -12.72
N CYS A 178 6.41 -11.22 -13.84
CA CYS A 178 5.56 -10.03 -13.86
C CYS A 178 4.13 -10.40 -14.24
N TYR A 179 3.19 -9.67 -13.66
CA TYR A 179 1.76 -9.84 -13.87
C TYR A 179 1.11 -8.49 -14.17
N GLU A 180 0.19 -8.48 -15.13
CA GLU A 180 -0.58 -7.31 -15.55
C GLU A 180 -2.06 -7.53 -15.24
N PRO A 181 -2.52 -7.22 -14.01
CA PRO A 181 -3.93 -7.33 -13.64
C PRO A 181 -4.86 -6.41 -14.45
N SER A 182 -4.32 -5.33 -15.03
CA SER A 182 -5.08 -4.43 -15.91
C SER A 182 -4.15 -3.85 -16.99
N PRO A 183 -4.69 -3.35 -18.14
CA PRO A 183 -3.90 -2.86 -19.28
C PRO A 183 -2.90 -1.72 -19.00
N HIS A 184 -2.82 -1.20 -17.77
CA HIS A 184 -1.90 -0.14 -17.37
C HIS A 184 -1.31 -0.31 -15.97
N ASP A 185 -1.54 -1.46 -15.33
CA ASP A 185 -0.98 -1.78 -14.03
C ASP A 185 -0.15 -3.04 -14.17
N ARG A 186 1.16 -2.88 -14.37
CA ARG A 186 2.13 -3.97 -14.38
C ARG A 186 2.82 -4.04 -13.03
N PHE A 187 2.81 -5.23 -12.43
CA PHE A 187 3.57 -5.54 -11.24
C PHE A 187 4.61 -6.61 -11.56
N CYS A 188 5.77 -6.50 -10.95
CA CYS A 188 6.77 -7.56 -10.97
C CYS A 188 7.04 -8.02 -9.55
N ALA A 189 7.17 -9.33 -9.40
CA ALA A 189 7.57 -9.98 -8.17
C ALA A 189 9.05 -10.34 -8.24
N TYR A 190 9.76 -10.05 -7.16
CA TYR A 190 11.16 -10.39 -6.96
C TYR A 190 11.30 -11.15 -5.64
N LYS A 191 12.22 -12.11 -5.61
CA LYS A 191 12.67 -12.74 -4.37
C LYS A 191 13.92 -12.01 -3.91
N PHE A 192 13.84 -11.46 -2.71
CA PHE A 192 14.89 -10.71 -2.06
C PHE A 192 15.39 -11.55 -0.90
N GLU A 193 16.62 -12.05 -0.96
CA GLU A 193 17.12 -12.93 0.08
C GLU A 193 17.98 -12.18 1.09
N TYR A 194 17.74 -12.50 2.36
CA TYR A 194 18.54 -12.06 3.51
C TYR A 194 18.73 -10.55 3.58
N PHE A 195 17.73 -9.83 4.09
CA PHE A 195 17.83 -8.40 4.37
C PHE A 195 19.02 -8.11 5.28
N THR A 196 19.89 -7.19 4.88
CA THR A 196 21.17 -6.89 5.53
C THR A 196 21.07 -5.80 6.60
N GLY A 197 19.92 -5.14 6.71
CA GLY A 197 19.73 -3.95 7.55
C GLY A 197 19.96 -2.66 6.77
N TYR A 198 19.42 -1.55 7.27
CA TYR A 198 19.54 -0.25 6.58
C TYR A 198 20.94 0.37 6.63
N TYR A 199 21.88 -0.21 7.39
CA TYR A 199 23.23 0.31 7.61
C TYR A 199 24.33 -0.68 7.20
N TYR A 200 24.15 -1.38 6.07
CA TYR A 200 25.18 -2.24 5.49
C TYR A 200 26.34 -1.41 4.91
N ASN A 201 27.59 -1.83 5.13
CA ASN A 201 28.80 -1.17 4.64
C ASN A 201 29.71 -2.20 3.94
N GLU A 202 29.94 -2.04 2.63
CA GLU A 202 30.73 -2.97 1.82
C GLU A 202 32.18 -3.16 2.27
N ARG A 203 32.76 -2.20 3.02
CA ARG A 203 34.15 -2.33 3.51
C ARG A 203 34.30 -3.35 4.63
N GLN A 204 33.21 -3.69 5.32
CA GLN A 204 33.18 -4.67 6.40
C GLN A 204 31.77 -5.30 6.42
N PRO A 205 31.58 -6.54 5.93
CA PRO A 205 30.28 -7.23 5.84
C PRO A 205 29.75 -7.64 7.23
N LEU A 206 29.51 -6.64 8.07
CA LEU A 206 29.00 -6.74 9.41
C LEU A 206 27.58 -6.19 9.44
N TYR A 207 26.65 -7.02 9.92
CA TYR A 207 25.23 -6.77 10.06
C TYR A 207 24.98 -6.23 11.46
N CYS A 208 24.78 -4.93 11.64
CA CYS A 208 24.63 -4.34 12.97
C CYS A 208 23.16 -4.10 13.32
N ASN A 209 22.65 -4.80 14.34
CA ASN A 209 21.32 -4.62 14.89
C ASN A 209 21.35 -3.58 16.02
N THR A 210 20.58 -2.50 15.86
CA THR A 210 20.47 -1.36 16.78
C THR A 210 19.81 -1.73 18.11
N THR A 211 18.80 -2.61 18.08
CA THR A 211 18.04 -3.03 19.26
C THR A 211 18.88 -3.95 20.16
N SER A 212 19.68 -4.85 19.57
CA SER A 212 20.54 -5.76 20.33
C SER A 212 21.97 -5.25 20.56
N ARG A 213 22.36 -4.13 19.93
CA ARG A 213 23.74 -3.59 19.91
C ARG A 213 24.79 -4.61 19.49
N CYS A 214 24.43 -5.52 18.58
CA CYS A 214 25.29 -6.59 18.10
C CYS A 214 25.54 -6.45 16.61
N CYS A 215 26.80 -6.63 16.20
CA CYS A 215 27.14 -6.84 14.80
C CYS A 215 27.39 -8.33 14.53
N TYR A 216 26.75 -8.85 13.48
CA TYR A 216 26.84 -10.24 13.02
C TYR A 216 27.62 -10.29 11.70
N TYR A 217 28.12 -11.46 11.30
CA TYR A 217 28.69 -11.70 9.97
C TYR A 217 27.87 -12.83 9.32
N PHE A 218 27.66 -12.75 8.00
CA PHE A 218 26.88 -13.76 7.28
C PHE A 218 27.83 -14.68 6.51
N ASP A 219 27.69 -15.99 6.74
CA ASP A 219 28.58 -17.01 6.16
C ASP A 219 27.95 -17.79 5.00
N GLY A 220 26.80 -17.34 4.50
CA GLY A 220 26.08 -18.02 3.42
C GLY A 220 25.23 -19.21 3.87
N LYS A 221 25.18 -19.54 5.17
CA LYS A 221 24.25 -20.57 5.72
C LYS A 221 23.19 -19.98 6.66
N GLY A 222 23.21 -18.67 6.84
CA GLY A 222 22.37 -17.91 7.76
C GLY A 222 23.20 -16.83 8.47
N PRO A 223 22.60 -15.94 9.27
CA PRO A 223 23.38 -15.05 10.13
C PRO A 223 24.12 -15.89 11.17
N LEU A 224 25.47 -15.85 11.17
CA LEU A 224 26.23 -16.47 12.26
C LEU A 224 25.95 -15.70 13.55
N SER A 225 25.60 -16.44 14.60
CA SER A 225 25.18 -15.96 15.92
C SER A 225 26.28 -15.28 16.75
N LYS A 226 27.46 -15.00 16.17
CA LYS A 226 28.58 -14.44 16.93
C LYS A 226 28.46 -12.91 16.96
N CYS A 227 27.87 -12.40 18.04
CA CYS A 227 27.83 -10.97 18.33
C CYS A 227 29.26 -10.45 18.56
N PHE A 228 29.74 -9.62 17.63
CA PHE A 228 30.96 -8.84 17.85
C PHE A 228 30.57 -7.56 18.60
N MET A 229 30.74 -7.57 19.92
CA MET A 229 30.82 -6.33 20.70
C MET A 229 32.23 -5.76 20.54
N ASP A 230 32.54 -5.20 19.38
CA ASP A 230 33.83 -4.56 19.17
C ASP A 230 33.67 -3.04 19.01
N ASN A 231 34.74 -2.30 19.33
CA ASN A 231 34.86 -0.84 19.33
C ASN A 231 34.47 -0.16 18.00
N MET A 232 34.10 -0.93 16.97
CA MET A 232 33.62 -0.46 15.68
C MET A 232 32.23 0.19 15.72
N CYS A 233 31.36 -0.16 16.67
CA CYS A 233 30.08 0.56 16.87
C CYS A 233 30.30 1.98 17.41
N LYS A 234 31.29 2.17 18.31
CA LYS A 234 31.62 3.49 18.89
C LYS A 234 32.23 4.45 17.88
N ASN A 235 33.09 3.97 16.98
CA ASN A 235 33.74 4.82 15.97
C ASN A 235 32.81 5.36 14.87
N ARG A 236 31.53 4.96 14.86
CA ARG A 236 30.53 5.42 13.86
C ARG A 236 29.58 6.50 14.39
N GLY A 237 29.82 7.06 15.58
CA GLY A 237 29.03 8.16 16.16
C GLY A 237 27.68 7.71 16.71
N TRP A 238 27.59 6.45 17.16
CA TRP A 238 26.41 5.90 17.81
C TRP A 238 26.57 6.03 19.32
N ASP A 239 26.38 7.26 19.81
CA ASP A 239 26.10 7.56 21.21
C ASP A 239 24.59 7.62 21.45
#